data_AF-A0A4R0HD22-F1
#
_entry.id   AF-A0A4R0HD22-F1
#
_cell.length_a   1.000
_cell.length_b   1.000
_cell.length_c   1.000
_cell.angle_alpha   90.00
_cell.angle_beta   90.00
_cell.angle_gamma   90.00
#
_symmetry.space_group_name_H-M   'P 1'
#
loop_
_entity.id
_entity.type
_entity.pdbx_description
1 polymer ?
#
loop_
_entity_poly.entity_id
_entity_poly.type
_entity_poly.pdbx_seq_one_letter_code
_entity_poly.pdbx_strand_id
1 'polypeptide(L)'
;MTTLELDRSSADGVAQARERTFAGLRSAMPPGLMAEALRCSGRLLDELPHRQELERNLVLVAFGGGKDSAYMLAFVRAIQLILDRVHGRTFRMRVATNRHAGMPRAVLENIDREYQALGLTDDPDCELLLVDGDEISEFDVDSPQREHVVRRNRLDILMTGHRTFADGRPTFCNSCNLSVFNAFGLAAAYGDGADVLITGDSPQEQRQYSFWVGRLAQKLRTAPAERPRANGNGFGRILGRLDDISQSYFADIHGPDATAAITERRVSVDVPDRLRFFTVYAETDYAAGGHFELLTGFLGFQFDDLAFSFTESDCANPALMAHLRGLKAERLFQRSYDEGLSEYVEFALGLMRKKDIPEELVEIMRTRYDGPDAPVRMRRAAEEYALTTFGLTEEHLVCMTYSPFAGQGAGLQQFLDREYPALSVRISDIHSLLAGPAEDPTLEAELERISGLTPSQLRVLYSRSVQSTGGGTPVIDLILAGDPHKAVIETRHSKDGPNTFEQISGR
;
A
#
# COMPACT_ATOMS: atom_id res chain seq x y z
N MET A 1 -50.18 15.86 7.60
CA MET A 1 -49.84 14.72 8.47
C MET A 1 -48.82 13.77 7.84
N THR A 2 -48.27 14.05 6.66
CA THR A 2 -47.56 13.03 5.87
C THR A 2 -46.03 13.17 5.82
N THR A 3 -45.44 14.32 6.14
CA THR A 3 -43.97 14.50 6.12
C THR A 3 -43.32 14.28 7.49
N LEU A 4 -43.95 14.76 8.57
CA LEU A 4 -43.46 14.64 9.95
C LEU A 4 -43.50 13.20 10.51
N GLU A 5 -44.40 12.34 10.03
CA GLU A 5 -44.48 10.93 10.45
C GLU A 5 -43.42 10.07 9.72
N LEU A 6 -43.13 10.35 8.44
CA LEU A 6 -42.07 9.68 7.69
C LEU A 6 -40.68 10.00 8.25
N ASP A 7 -40.43 11.26 8.60
CA ASP A 7 -39.15 11.71 9.17
C ASP A 7 -38.90 11.13 10.57
N ARG A 8 -39.96 11.00 11.38
CA ARG A 8 -39.90 10.33 12.70
C ARG A 8 -39.66 8.83 12.57
N SER A 9 -40.32 8.16 11.64
CA SER A 9 -40.11 6.72 11.38
C SER A 9 -38.68 6.43 10.91
N SER A 10 -38.10 7.33 10.13
CA SER A 10 -36.70 7.25 9.67
C SER A 10 -35.72 7.44 10.83
N ALA A 11 -35.93 8.50 11.65
CA ALA A 11 -35.11 8.77 12.83
C ALA A 11 -35.16 7.63 13.87
N ASP A 12 -36.35 7.05 14.11
CA ASP A 12 -36.52 5.91 15.00
C ASP A 12 -35.82 4.65 14.45
N GLY A 13 -35.72 4.51 13.12
CA GLY A 13 -34.98 3.45 12.46
C GLY A 13 -33.46 3.58 12.66
N VAL A 14 -32.92 4.80 12.46
CA VAL A 14 -31.49 5.09 12.66
C VAL A 14 -31.09 4.87 14.11
N ALA A 15 -31.87 5.37 15.08
CA ALA A 15 -31.59 5.18 16.50
C ALA A 15 -31.57 3.70 16.90
N GLN A 16 -32.50 2.88 16.38
CA GLN A 16 -32.51 1.44 16.60
C GLN A 16 -31.31 0.74 15.96
N ALA A 17 -30.90 1.16 14.76
CA ALA A 17 -29.70 0.62 14.11
C ALA A 17 -28.45 0.91 14.93
N ARG A 18 -28.26 2.17 15.37
CA ARG A 18 -27.16 2.58 16.25
C ARG A 18 -27.12 1.78 17.55
N GLU A 19 -28.26 1.55 18.18
CA GLU A 19 -28.36 0.75 19.41
C GLU A 19 -27.92 -0.70 19.20
N ARG A 20 -28.37 -1.33 18.10
CA ARG A 20 -27.99 -2.70 17.74
C ARG A 20 -26.48 -2.80 17.50
N THR A 21 -25.91 -1.88 16.72
CA THR A 21 -24.46 -1.83 16.46
C THR A 21 -23.68 -1.65 17.76
N PHE A 22 -24.09 -0.72 18.64
CA PHE A 22 -23.44 -0.50 19.92
C PHE A 22 -23.48 -1.75 20.81
N ALA A 23 -24.64 -2.43 20.88
CA ALA A 23 -24.77 -3.67 21.64
C ALA A 23 -23.87 -4.78 21.10
N GLY A 24 -23.76 -4.93 19.77
CA GLY A 24 -22.87 -5.87 19.11
C GLY A 24 -21.40 -5.59 19.40
N LEU A 25 -20.96 -4.33 19.20
CA LEU A 25 -19.60 -3.90 19.54
C LEU A 25 -19.26 -4.15 21.01
N ARG A 26 -20.16 -3.80 21.94
CA ARG A 26 -19.97 -4.06 23.37
C ARG A 26 -19.84 -5.54 23.71
N SER A 27 -20.51 -6.41 22.97
CA SER A 27 -20.43 -7.86 23.18
C SER A 27 -19.13 -8.45 22.64
N ALA A 28 -18.64 -7.94 21.51
CA ALA A 28 -17.48 -8.48 20.81
C ALA A 28 -16.14 -7.87 21.25
N MET A 29 -16.16 -6.62 21.71
CA MET A 29 -14.97 -5.95 22.25
C MET A 29 -14.62 -6.48 23.64
N PRO A 30 -13.32 -6.68 23.94
CA PRO A 30 -12.88 -6.92 25.31
C PRO A 30 -13.38 -5.81 26.27
N PRO A 31 -13.78 -6.14 27.51
CA PRO A 31 -14.34 -5.14 28.44
C PRO A 31 -13.44 -3.91 28.67
N GLY A 32 -12.11 -4.10 28.65
CA GLY A 32 -11.13 -3.02 28.76
C GLY A 32 -11.23 -2.01 27.61
N LEU A 33 -11.43 -2.51 26.38
CA LEU A 33 -11.49 -1.72 25.16
C LEU A 33 -12.74 -0.82 25.10
N MET A 34 -13.88 -1.29 25.59
CA MET A 34 -15.09 -0.45 25.67
C MET A 34 -14.93 0.67 26.72
N ALA A 35 -14.29 0.37 27.86
CA ALA A 35 -13.97 1.40 28.85
C ALA A 35 -12.96 2.43 28.32
N GLU A 36 -12.04 1.98 27.46
CA GLU A 36 -11.10 2.80 26.71
C GLU A 36 -11.80 3.71 25.71
N ALA A 37 -12.73 3.18 24.90
CA ALA A 37 -13.54 3.96 23.98
C ALA A 37 -14.32 5.06 24.72
N LEU A 38 -14.87 4.77 25.90
CA LEU A 38 -15.56 5.77 26.73
C LEU A 38 -14.63 6.88 27.26
N ARG A 39 -13.39 6.54 27.66
CA ARG A 39 -12.41 7.57 28.05
C ARG A 39 -11.98 8.40 26.85
N CYS A 40 -11.73 7.72 25.73
CA CYS A 40 -11.31 8.33 24.48
C CYS A 40 -12.38 9.25 23.90
N SER A 41 -13.67 8.93 24.04
CA SER A 41 -14.76 9.79 23.60
C SER A 41 -14.78 11.13 24.34
N GLY A 42 -14.46 11.14 25.64
CA GLY A 42 -14.27 12.38 26.41
C GLY A 42 -13.09 13.20 25.90
N ARG A 43 -11.95 12.56 25.63
CA ARG A 43 -10.77 13.26 25.07
C ARG A 43 -11.06 13.83 23.68
N LEU A 44 -11.72 13.07 22.82
CA LEU A 44 -12.07 13.51 21.47
C LEU A 44 -13.01 14.71 21.55
N LEU A 45 -14.05 14.64 22.39
CA LEU A 45 -14.97 15.76 22.62
C LEU A 45 -14.24 17.06 23.02
N ASP A 46 -13.19 16.97 23.83
CA ASP A 46 -12.37 18.11 24.20
C ASP A 46 -11.53 18.66 23.04
N GLU A 47 -11.19 17.84 22.06
CA GLU A 47 -10.39 18.26 20.89
C GLU A 47 -11.25 18.74 19.70
N LEU A 48 -12.54 18.38 19.67
CA LEU A 48 -13.47 18.79 18.62
C LEU A 48 -13.63 20.33 18.58
N PRO A 49 -13.57 20.96 17.39
CA PRO A 49 -13.80 22.41 17.25
C PRO A 49 -15.18 22.87 17.71
N HIS A 50 -16.24 22.08 17.46
CA HIS A 50 -17.63 22.39 17.78
C HIS A 50 -18.17 21.46 18.87
N ARG A 51 -17.73 21.65 20.12
CA ARG A 51 -18.09 20.78 21.26
C ARG A 51 -19.57 20.77 21.63
N GLN A 52 -20.31 21.84 21.32
CA GLN A 52 -21.72 22.00 21.65
C GLN A 52 -22.66 21.67 20.47
N GLU A 53 -22.11 21.55 19.27
CA GLU A 53 -22.81 21.28 18.00
C GLU A 53 -22.03 20.14 17.33
N LEU A 54 -22.11 18.93 17.91
CA LEU A 54 -21.28 17.79 17.52
C LEU A 54 -21.41 17.46 16.03
N GLU A 55 -22.63 17.59 15.52
CA GLU A 55 -23.03 17.38 14.12
C GLU A 55 -22.29 18.28 13.11
N ARG A 56 -21.67 19.38 13.58
CA ARG A 56 -20.86 20.26 12.73
C ARG A 56 -19.42 19.83 12.58
N ASN A 57 -18.96 18.86 13.35
CA ASN A 57 -17.60 18.33 13.23
C ASN A 57 -17.57 17.20 12.20
N LEU A 58 -16.53 17.20 11.37
CA LEU A 58 -16.20 16.10 10.46
C LEU A 58 -14.92 15.40 10.92
N VAL A 59 -15.06 14.15 11.34
CA VAL A 59 -13.96 13.28 11.77
C VAL A 59 -13.63 12.31 10.62
N LEU A 60 -12.42 12.40 10.09
CA LEU A 60 -11.89 11.52 9.06
C LEU A 60 -11.17 10.32 9.68
N VAL A 61 -11.51 9.14 9.17
CA VAL A 61 -10.90 7.85 9.48
C VAL A 61 -10.32 7.29 8.19
N ALA A 62 -9.00 7.11 8.15
CA ALA A 62 -8.33 6.41 7.05
C ALA A 62 -8.51 4.90 7.22
N PHE A 63 -8.98 4.20 6.19
CA PHE A 63 -9.28 2.78 6.28
C PHE A 63 -8.69 1.98 5.12
N GLY A 64 -7.82 1.02 5.43
CA GLY A 64 -7.09 0.24 4.42
C GLY A 64 -7.67 -1.15 4.13
N GLY A 65 -8.73 -1.56 4.84
CA GLY A 65 -9.28 -2.92 4.75
C GLY A 65 -8.42 -4.00 5.40
N GLY A 66 -7.44 -3.58 6.19
CA GLY A 66 -6.56 -4.46 6.93
C GLY A 66 -6.96 -4.62 8.39
N LYS A 67 -6.45 -5.67 9.05
CA LYS A 67 -6.78 -6.03 10.44
C LYS A 67 -6.74 -4.84 11.40
N ASP A 68 -5.64 -4.10 11.43
CA ASP A 68 -5.45 -3.04 12.42
C ASP A 68 -6.31 -1.82 12.10
N SER A 69 -6.45 -1.49 10.81
CA SER A 69 -7.39 -0.44 10.36
C SER A 69 -8.86 -0.79 10.63
N ALA A 70 -9.22 -2.08 10.60
CA ALA A 70 -10.55 -2.58 10.95
C ALA A 70 -10.85 -2.37 12.45
N TYR A 71 -9.87 -2.69 13.31
CA TYR A 71 -9.99 -2.42 14.75
C TYR A 71 -10.11 -0.93 15.04
N MET A 72 -9.28 -0.11 14.40
CA MET A 72 -9.32 1.34 14.57
C MET A 72 -10.68 1.90 14.15
N LEU A 73 -11.22 1.47 13.01
CA LEU A 73 -12.55 1.87 12.57
C LEU A 73 -13.65 1.45 13.55
N ALA A 74 -13.62 0.20 14.02
CA ALA A 74 -14.57 -0.29 15.03
C ALA A 74 -14.50 0.51 16.34
N PHE A 75 -13.29 0.88 16.78
CA PHE A 75 -13.06 1.70 17.96
C PHE A 75 -13.60 3.12 17.80
N VAL A 76 -13.36 3.77 16.65
CA VAL A 76 -13.91 5.10 16.36
C VAL A 76 -15.44 5.06 16.25
N ARG A 77 -15.99 4.00 15.64
CA ARG A 77 -17.45 3.81 15.61
C ARG A 77 -18.02 3.64 17.02
N ALA A 78 -17.34 2.92 17.91
CA ALA A 78 -17.75 2.84 19.32
C ALA A 78 -17.77 4.22 19.99
N ILE A 79 -16.74 5.06 19.77
CA ILE A 79 -16.71 6.45 20.25
C ILE A 79 -17.90 7.27 19.71
N GLN A 80 -18.16 7.18 18.41
CA GLN A 80 -19.26 7.91 17.77
C GLN A 80 -20.62 7.55 18.41
N LEU A 81 -20.86 6.25 18.62
CA LEU A 81 -22.09 5.74 19.25
C LEU A 81 -22.18 6.08 20.74
N ILE A 82 -21.06 6.12 21.46
CA ILE A 82 -21.03 6.59 22.86
C ILE A 82 -21.46 8.05 22.96
N LEU A 83 -20.94 8.92 22.10
CA LEU A 83 -21.33 10.33 22.09
C LEU A 83 -22.80 10.53 21.75
N ASP A 84 -23.32 9.78 20.76
CA ASP A 84 -24.74 9.79 20.41
C ASP A 84 -25.62 9.43 21.62
N ARG A 85 -25.28 8.35 22.33
CA ARG A 85 -26.02 7.91 23.54
C ARG A 85 -25.96 8.90 24.69
N VAL A 86 -24.81 9.56 24.88
CA VAL A 86 -24.59 10.48 26.01
C VAL A 86 -25.19 11.86 25.74
N HIS A 87 -25.13 12.34 24.49
CA HIS A 87 -25.48 13.71 24.13
C HIS A 87 -26.71 13.84 23.22
N GLY A 88 -27.27 12.72 22.73
CA GLY A 88 -28.37 12.68 21.76
C GLY A 88 -27.97 13.11 20.35
N ARG A 89 -26.66 13.21 20.09
CA ARG A 89 -26.06 13.66 18.83
C ARG A 89 -24.58 13.29 18.80
N THR A 90 -23.99 13.26 17.61
CA THR A 90 -22.60 12.87 17.41
C THR A 90 -21.97 13.64 16.26
N PHE A 91 -20.68 13.42 16.01
CA PHE A 91 -19.97 13.98 14.88
C PHE A 91 -20.26 13.21 13.59
N ARG A 92 -20.09 13.88 12.44
CA ARG A 92 -20.09 13.19 11.14
C ARG A 92 -18.77 12.46 10.97
N MET A 93 -18.82 11.17 10.67
CA MET A 93 -17.66 10.34 10.40
C MET A 93 -17.49 10.16 8.90
N ARG A 94 -16.32 10.53 8.37
CA ARG A 94 -15.90 10.17 7.02
C ARG A 94 -14.94 9.02 7.10
N VAL A 95 -15.21 7.92 6.41
CA VAL A 95 -14.28 6.82 6.25
C VAL A 95 -13.74 6.85 4.83
N ALA A 96 -12.43 6.93 4.68
CA ALA A 96 -11.77 6.98 3.38
C ALA A 96 -10.99 5.70 3.11
N THR A 97 -11.49 4.92 2.17
CA THR A 97 -10.85 3.71 1.65
C THR A 97 -9.92 4.05 0.50
N ASN A 98 -8.61 3.88 0.69
CA ASN A 98 -7.64 4.00 -0.40
C ASN A 98 -7.53 2.68 -1.17
N ARG A 99 -8.09 2.62 -2.38
CA ARG A 99 -7.92 1.44 -3.25
C ARG A 99 -6.69 1.61 -4.12
N HIS A 100 -5.65 0.86 -3.77
CA HIS A 100 -4.45 0.75 -4.60
C HIS A 100 -4.64 -0.29 -5.71
N ALA A 101 -3.75 -0.25 -6.72
CA ALA A 101 -4.01 -1.01 -7.93
C ALA A 101 -4.02 -2.53 -7.75
N GLY A 102 -3.21 -3.01 -6.80
CA GLY A 102 -3.14 -4.42 -6.44
C GLY A 102 -4.04 -4.84 -5.28
N MET A 103 -5.18 -4.17 -5.05
CA MET A 103 -6.09 -4.54 -3.96
C MET A 103 -7.01 -5.66 -4.46
N PRO A 104 -6.92 -6.89 -3.91
CA PRO A 104 -7.79 -7.98 -4.34
C PRO A 104 -9.25 -7.71 -4.00
N ARG A 105 -10.18 -8.28 -4.78
CA ARG A 105 -11.63 -8.18 -4.51
C ARG A 105 -12.00 -8.63 -3.10
N ALA A 106 -11.37 -9.70 -2.60
CA ALA A 106 -11.59 -10.20 -1.24
C ALA A 106 -11.35 -9.13 -0.15
N VAL A 107 -10.43 -8.18 -0.38
CA VAL A 107 -10.18 -7.06 0.55
C VAL A 107 -11.32 -6.05 0.49
N LEU A 108 -11.82 -5.70 -0.70
CA LEU A 108 -12.99 -4.84 -0.85
C LEU A 108 -14.24 -5.46 -0.23
N GLU A 109 -14.40 -6.78 -0.36
CA GLU A 109 -15.50 -7.52 0.28
C GLU A 109 -15.35 -7.59 1.81
N ASN A 110 -14.11 -7.62 2.35
CA ASN A 110 -13.90 -7.43 3.79
C ASN A 110 -14.31 -6.03 4.23
N ILE A 111 -13.87 -4.99 3.52
CA ILE A 111 -14.23 -3.59 3.79
C ILE A 111 -15.76 -3.43 3.79
N ASP A 112 -16.47 -4.00 2.82
CA ASP A 112 -17.93 -3.96 2.75
C ASP A 112 -18.57 -4.69 3.95
N ARG A 113 -18.12 -5.91 4.27
CA ARG A 113 -18.60 -6.65 5.47
C ARG A 113 -18.43 -5.84 6.75
N GLU A 114 -17.29 -5.18 6.91
CA GLU A 114 -17.00 -4.35 8.07
C GLU A 114 -17.90 -3.12 8.12
N TYR A 115 -18.12 -2.43 7.00
CA TYR A 115 -19.05 -1.31 6.90
C TYR A 115 -20.48 -1.70 7.26
N GLN A 116 -20.93 -2.87 6.79
CA GLN A 116 -22.25 -3.43 7.13
C GLN A 116 -22.34 -3.80 8.61
N ALA A 117 -21.34 -4.51 9.16
CA ALA A 117 -21.31 -4.92 10.56
C ALA A 117 -21.31 -3.72 11.51
N LEU A 118 -20.61 -2.64 11.15
CA LEU A 118 -20.56 -1.39 11.89
C LEU A 118 -21.75 -0.46 11.63
N GLY A 119 -22.70 -0.88 10.79
CA GLY A 119 -23.89 -0.12 10.43
C GLY A 119 -23.56 1.27 9.91
N LEU A 120 -22.52 1.38 9.07
CA LEU A 120 -22.04 2.65 8.54
C LEU A 120 -22.79 3.06 7.28
N THR A 121 -23.14 2.09 6.42
CA THR A 121 -23.78 2.33 5.12
C THR A 121 -25.12 3.06 5.24
N ASP A 122 -25.89 2.74 6.28
CA ASP A 122 -27.24 3.27 6.50
C ASP A 122 -27.29 4.44 7.50
N ASP A 123 -26.14 4.84 8.06
CA ASP A 123 -26.09 5.90 9.07
C ASP A 123 -25.85 7.27 8.41
N PRO A 124 -26.78 8.23 8.52
CA PRO A 124 -26.66 9.53 7.85
C PRO A 124 -25.51 10.41 8.37
N ASP A 125 -24.96 10.10 9.55
CA ASP A 125 -23.75 10.75 10.08
C ASP A 125 -22.47 10.03 9.63
N CYS A 126 -22.54 9.10 8.67
CA CYS A 126 -21.40 8.41 8.09
C CYS A 126 -21.30 8.67 6.58
N GLU A 127 -20.11 8.98 6.10
CA GLU A 127 -19.78 9.14 4.69
C GLU A 127 -18.67 8.13 4.34
N LEU A 128 -18.94 7.23 3.38
CA LEU A 128 -18.02 6.18 2.97
C LEU A 128 -17.44 6.51 1.60
N LEU A 129 -16.15 6.81 1.55
CA LEU A 129 -15.45 7.23 0.34
C LEU A 129 -14.50 6.15 -0.15
N LEU A 130 -14.45 5.97 -1.46
CA LEU A 130 -13.41 5.25 -2.17
C LEU A 130 -12.48 6.26 -2.84
N VAL A 131 -11.18 6.14 -2.59
CA VAL A 131 -10.13 6.95 -3.21
C VAL A 131 -9.34 6.06 -4.16
N ASP A 132 -9.48 6.33 -5.45
CA ASP A 132 -8.78 5.65 -6.55
C ASP A 132 -7.74 6.58 -7.14
N GLY A 133 -6.57 6.59 -6.51
CA GLY A 133 -5.48 7.45 -6.94
C GLY A 133 -5.72 8.93 -6.68
N ASP A 134 -6.21 9.65 -7.68
CA ASP A 134 -6.57 11.06 -7.63
C ASP A 134 -8.08 11.31 -7.69
N GLU A 135 -8.88 10.26 -7.85
CA GLU A 135 -10.34 10.34 -7.87
C GLU A 135 -10.95 9.92 -6.53
N ILE A 136 -12.05 10.58 -6.16
CA ILE A 136 -12.86 10.25 -4.99
C ILE A 136 -14.28 9.93 -5.47
N SER A 137 -14.84 8.82 -4.99
CA SER A 137 -16.24 8.47 -5.18
C SER A 137 -16.85 7.95 -3.87
N GLU A 138 -18.16 7.75 -3.85
CA GLU A 138 -18.78 6.92 -2.81
C GLU A 138 -18.24 5.48 -2.89
N PHE A 139 -18.15 4.82 -1.74
CA PHE A 139 -17.73 3.43 -1.67
C PHE A 139 -18.78 2.52 -2.28
N ASP A 140 -18.35 1.71 -3.24
CA ASP A 140 -19.13 0.60 -3.81
C ASP A 140 -18.17 -0.57 -4.04
N VAL A 141 -18.49 -1.71 -3.44
CA VAL A 141 -17.68 -2.94 -3.52
C VAL A 141 -17.55 -3.46 -4.96
N ASP A 142 -18.56 -3.21 -5.80
CA ASP A 142 -18.61 -3.64 -7.20
C ASP A 142 -18.11 -2.56 -8.18
N SER A 143 -17.66 -1.40 -7.67
CA SER A 143 -17.12 -0.34 -8.51
C SER A 143 -15.89 -0.83 -9.29
N PRO A 144 -15.83 -0.62 -10.62
CA PRO A 144 -14.71 -1.07 -11.42
C PRO A 144 -13.45 -0.26 -11.10
N GLN A 145 -12.30 -0.90 -11.27
CA GLN A 145 -11.02 -0.23 -11.10
C GLN A 145 -10.76 0.83 -12.18
N ARG A 146 -10.24 1.99 -11.78
CA ARG A 146 -9.92 3.06 -12.72
C ARG A 146 -8.72 2.66 -13.58
N GLU A 147 -8.89 2.73 -14.89
CA GLU A 147 -7.90 2.28 -15.88
C GLU A 147 -6.56 3.01 -15.72
N HIS A 148 -6.57 4.32 -15.46
CA HIS A 148 -5.34 5.09 -15.28
C HIS A 148 -4.55 4.68 -14.03
N VAL A 149 -5.23 4.23 -12.98
CA VAL A 149 -4.60 3.72 -11.75
C VAL A 149 -3.90 2.39 -12.03
N VAL A 150 -4.53 1.48 -12.79
CA VAL A 150 -3.91 0.22 -13.21
C VAL A 150 -2.70 0.49 -14.11
N ARG A 151 -2.89 1.30 -15.16
CA ARG A 151 -1.85 1.64 -16.15
C ARG A 151 -0.62 2.24 -15.48
N ARG A 152 -0.79 3.23 -14.60
CA ARG A 152 0.35 3.90 -13.96
C ARG A 152 1.07 2.97 -12.98
N ASN A 153 0.34 2.11 -12.26
CA ASN A 153 0.93 1.17 -11.31
C ASN A 153 1.70 0.06 -12.01
N ARG A 154 1.16 -0.49 -13.12
CA ARG A 154 1.89 -1.41 -14.01
C ARG A 154 3.24 -0.82 -14.42
N LEU A 155 3.24 0.42 -14.89
CA LEU A 155 4.47 1.09 -15.30
C LEU A 155 5.44 1.28 -14.12
N ASP A 156 4.93 1.65 -12.94
CA ASP A 156 5.76 1.80 -11.74
C ASP A 156 6.40 0.48 -11.32
N ILE A 157 5.66 -0.64 -11.39
CA ILE A 157 6.18 -1.98 -11.11
C ILE A 157 7.31 -2.32 -12.07
N LEU A 158 7.11 -2.15 -13.38
CA LEU A 158 8.12 -2.47 -14.39
C LEU A 158 9.39 -1.63 -14.23
N MET A 159 9.24 -0.30 -14.12
CA MET A 159 10.38 0.60 -13.97
C MET A 159 11.14 0.33 -12.66
N THR A 160 10.43 0.11 -11.56
CA THR A 160 11.06 -0.13 -10.25
C THR A 160 11.68 -1.52 -10.16
N GLY A 161 11.02 -2.55 -10.69
CA GLY A 161 11.54 -3.91 -10.72
C GLY A 161 12.83 -4.01 -11.52
N HIS A 162 12.90 -3.40 -12.71
CA HIS A 162 14.16 -3.29 -13.46
C HIS A 162 15.25 -2.49 -12.73
N ARG A 163 14.89 -1.49 -11.92
CA ARG A 163 15.85 -0.74 -11.10
C ARG A 163 16.30 -1.48 -9.84
N THR A 164 15.68 -2.60 -9.47
CA THR A 164 15.92 -3.28 -8.19
C THR A 164 16.15 -4.78 -8.29
N PHE A 165 16.45 -5.30 -9.49
CA PHE A 165 16.58 -6.75 -9.74
C PHE A 165 15.37 -7.55 -9.24
N ALA A 166 14.19 -6.97 -9.44
CA ALA A 166 12.91 -7.50 -8.98
C ALA A 166 12.88 -7.79 -7.47
N ASP A 167 13.57 -6.99 -6.64
CA ASP A 167 13.41 -7.06 -5.17
C ASP A 167 11.93 -6.78 -4.83
N GLY A 168 11.31 -7.69 -4.07
CA GLY A 168 9.86 -7.76 -3.93
C GLY A 168 9.25 -6.47 -3.42
N ARG A 169 9.72 -5.96 -2.28
CA ARG A 169 9.11 -4.77 -1.66
C ARG A 169 9.31 -3.49 -2.45
N PRO A 170 10.52 -3.15 -2.94
CA PRO A 170 10.67 -1.98 -3.81
C PRO A 170 9.76 -2.05 -5.05
N THR A 171 9.69 -3.22 -5.68
CA THR A 171 8.93 -3.45 -6.91
C THR A 171 7.43 -3.21 -6.72
N PHE A 172 6.83 -3.68 -5.63
CA PHE A 172 5.37 -3.63 -5.44
C PHE A 172 4.87 -2.54 -4.48
N CYS A 173 5.71 -2.05 -3.56
CA CYS A 173 5.22 -1.25 -2.43
C CYS A 173 5.60 0.23 -2.46
N ASN A 174 6.69 0.60 -3.12
CA ASN A 174 7.23 1.97 -3.01
C ASN A 174 6.25 3.02 -3.54
N SER A 175 5.68 2.81 -4.73
CA SER A 175 4.72 3.72 -5.34
C SER A 175 3.42 3.82 -4.53
N CYS A 176 2.95 2.68 -4.03
CA CYS A 176 1.72 2.60 -3.27
C CYS A 176 1.83 3.24 -1.87
N ASN A 177 2.97 3.16 -1.19
CA ASN A 177 3.18 3.89 0.07
C ASN A 177 3.04 5.40 -0.13
N LEU A 178 3.53 5.94 -1.26
CA LEU A 178 3.36 7.35 -1.60
C LEU A 178 1.90 7.69 -1.95
N SER A 179 1.18 6.77 -2.61
CA SER A 179 -0.23 7.00 -2.98
C SER A 179 -1.17 7.07 -1.76
N VAL A 180 -0.85 6.37 -0.67
CA VAL A 180 -1.61 6.43 0.59
C VAL A 180 -1.64 7.85 1.15
N PHE A 181 -0.51 8.56 1.14
CA PHE A 181 -0.46 9.95 1.60
C PHE A 181 -1.24 10.90 0.69
N ASN A 182 -1.25 10.63 -0.62
CA ASN A 182 -2.11 11.37 -1.54
C ASN A 182 -3.58 11.16 -1.20
N ALA A 183 -3.99 9.92 -0.94
CA ALA A 183 -5.37 9.59 -0.58
C ALA A 183 -5.81 10.29 0.72
N PHE A 184 -4.93 10.40 1.72
CA PHE A 184 -5.23 11.14 2.96
C PHE A 184 -5.39 12.64 2.71
N GLY A 185 -4.52 13.24 1.89
CA GLY A 185 -4.65 14.65 1.51
C GLY A 185 -5.96 14.93 0.78
N LEU A 186 -6.29 14.07 -0.20
CA LEU A 186 -7.54 14.14 -0.97
C LEU A 186 -8.79 13.97 -0.09
N ALA A 187 -8.84 12.94 0.74
CA ALA A 187 -9.97 12.70 1.64
C ALA A 187 -10.14 13.79 2.69
N ALA A 188 -9.04 14.36 3.19
CA ALA A 188 -9.09 15.48 4.14
C ALA A 188 -9.58 16.79 3.50
N ALA A 189 -9.31 17.00 2.21
CA ALA A 189 -9.73 18.18 1.46
C ALA A 189 -11.13 18.05 0.84
N TYR A 190 -11.68 16.84 0.75
CA TYR A 190 -12.93 16.59 0.03
C TYR A 190 -14.14 17.32 0.63
N GLY A 191 -14.98 17.90 -0.24
CA GLY A 191 -16.11 18.73 0.16
C GLY A 191 -15.66 19.97 0.94
N ASP A 192 -16.25 20.21 2.11
CA ASP A 192 -15.85 21.30 2.99
C ASP A 192 -14.53 21.02 3.74
N GLY A 193 -14.03 19.78 3.67
CA GLY A 193 -12.82 19.32 4.35
C GLY A 193 -13.03 18.87 5.80
N ALA A 194 -12.14 18.00 6.29
CA ALA A 194 -12.20 17.41 7.62
C ALA A 194 -11.65 18.33 8.73
N ASP A 195 -12.20 18.19 9.94
CA ASP A 195 -11.76 18.92 11.13
C ASP A 195 -10.73 18.12 11.95
N VAL A 196 -10.91 16.80 12.01
CA VAL A 196 -10.04 15.89 12.76
C VAL A 196 -9.72 14.68 11.90
N LEU A 197 -8.45 14.26 11.85
CA LEU A 197 -7.99 12.98 11.30
C LEU A 197 -7.59 12.07 12.46
N ILE A 198 -8.21 10.88 12.52
CA ILE A 198 -7.85 9.84 13.49
C ILE A 198 -6.64 9.06 12.99
N THR A 199 -5.69 8.80 13.87
CA THR A 199 -4.55 7.90 13.63
C THR A 199 -4.39 6.91 14.78
N GLY A 200 -4.02 5.67 14.44
CA GLY A 200 -3.60 4.64 15.38
C GLY A 200 -2.16 4.79 15.85
N ASP A 201 -1.35 5.66 15.22
CA ASP A 201 0.08 5.81 15.52
C ASP A 201 0.31 6.46 16.89
N SER A 202 1.32 5.98 17.60
CA SER A 202 1.79 6.63 18.83
C SER A 202 2.41 8.00 18.56
N PRO A 203 2.39 8.94 19.53
CA PRO A 203 3.11 10.20 19.42
C PRO A 203 4.63 10.03 19.18
N GLN A 204 5.20 8.86 19.52
CA GLN A 204 6.59 8.54 19.26
C GLN A 204 6.80 8.15 17.79
N GLU A 205 5.96 7.29 17.23
CA GLU A 205 5.98 6.89 15.82
C GLU A 205 5.72 8.08 14.90
N GLN A 206 4.74 8.92 15.21
CA GLN A 206 4.48 10.15 14.44
C GLN A 206 5.69 11.07 14.39
N ARG A 207 6.42 11.21 15.52
CA ARG A 207 7.65 12.01 15.61
C ARG A 207 8.80 11.38 14.83
N GLN A 208 8.98 10.06 14.95
CA GLN A 208 10.00 9.32 14.20
C GLN A 208 9.74 9.41 12.69
N TYR A 209 8.50 9.23 12.25
CA TYR A 209 8.09 9.35 10.87
C TYR A 209 8.32 10.77 10.33
N SER A 210 7.88 11.79 11.07
CA SER A 210 8.10 13.21 10.71
C SER A 210 9.58 13.56 10.60
N PHE A 211 10.41 13.02 11.49
CA PHE A 211 11.87 13.21 11.45
C PHE A 211 12.50 12.50 10.25
N TRP A 212 12.09 11.26 9.98
CA TRP A 212 12.56 10.48 8.84
C TRP A 212 12.21 11.17 7.51
N VAL A 213 10.95 11.59 7.33
CA VAL A 213 10.48 12.36 6.14
C VAL A 213 11.28 13.65 6.00
N GLY A 214 11.49 14.39 7.11
CA GLY A 214 12.28 15.63 7.10
C GLY A 214 13.73 15.41 6.66
N ARG A 215 14.37 14.36 7.17
CA ARG A 215 15.75 14.00 6.82
C ARG A 215 15.88 13.54 5.37
N LEU A 216 14.93 12.72 4.92
CA LEU A 216 14.90 12.22 3.54
C LEU A 216 14.68 13.37 2.55
N ALA A 217 13.68 14.23 2.80
CA ALA A 217 13.44 15.42 1.98
C ALA A 217 14.66 16.34 1.94
N GLN A 218 15.41 16.50 3.03
CA GLN A 218 16.65 17.29 3.05
C GLN A 218 17.74 16.68 2.15
N LYS A 219 17.88 15.36 2.15
CA LYS A 219 18.87 14.65 1.32
C LYS A 219 18.53 14.64 -0.17
N LEU A 220 17.24 14.63 -0.50
CA LEU A 220 16.75 14.57 -1.88
C LEU A 220 16.65 15.94 -2.58
N ARG A 221 16.86 17.04 -1.85
CA ARG A 221 16.85 18.39 -2.42
C ARG A 221 18.05 18.61 -3.35
N THR A 222 17.77 18.68 -4.65
CA THR A 222 18.75 19.06 -5.68
C THR A 222 18.67 20.52 -6.12
N ALA A 223 17.63 21.28 -5.78
CA ALA A 223 17.58 22.74 -5.91
C ALA A 223 16.40 23.33 -5.09
N PRO A 224 16.49 24.60 -4.62
CA PRO A 224 15.36 25.26 -3.98
C PRO A 224 14.33 25.66 -5.05
N ALA A 225 13.25 24.90 -5.19
CA ALA A 225 12.07 25.41 -5.87
C ALA A 225 11.44 26.50 -4.98
N GLU A 226 11.32 27.72 -5.50
CA GLU A 226 10.47 28.75 -4.89
C GLU A 226 9.04 28.21 -4.85
N ARG A 227 8.56 27.81 -3.67
CA ARG A 227 7.16 27.48 -3.46
C ARG A 227 6.46 28.64 -2.77
N PRO A 228 5.18 28.91 -3.12
CA PRO A 228 4.30 29.69 -2.28
C PRO A 228 4.38 29.09 -0.88
N ARG A 229 4.54 29.94 0.14
CA ARG A 229 4.48 29.50 1.52
C ARG A 229 3.19 28.71 1.68
N ALA A 230 3.29 27.41 1.91
CA ALA A 230 2.18 26.66 2.45
C ALA A 230 1.87 27.35 3.78
N ASN A 231 0.84 28.18 3.80
CA ASN A 231 0.27 28.76 5.01
C ASN A 231 -0.45 27.69 5.85
N GLY A 232 -0.09 26.42 5.64
CA GLY A 232 -0.77 25.25 6.18
C GLY A 232 -0.29 24.88 7.57
N ASN A 233 -1.20 24.29 8.30
CA ASN A 233 -0.96 23.54 9.54
C ASN A 233 0.17 22.49 9.41
N GLY A 234 0.48 21.82 10.53
CA GLY A 234 1.54 20.80 10.59
C GLY A 234 1.40 19.69 9.54
N PHE A 235 0.17 19.33 9.13
CA PHE A 235 -0.07 18.26 8.16
C PHE A 235 0.28 18.65 6.73
N GLY A 236 -0.22 19.79 6.25
CA GLY A 236 0.08 20.25 4.89
C GLY A 236 1.58 20.39 4.64
N ARG A 237 2.35 20.74 5.68
CA ARG A 237 3.83 20.75 5.63
C ARG A 237 4.45 19.36 5.48
N ILE A 238 3.87 18.31 6.09
CA ILE A 238 4.33 16.92 5.93
C ILE A 238 3.99 16.43 4.53
N LEU A 239 2.76 16.65 4.07
CA LEU A 239 2.34 16.30 2.70
C LEU A 239 3.21 16.98 1.65
N GLY A 240 3.55 18.27 1.84
CA GLY A 240 4.48 18.98 0.94
C GLY A 240 5.88 18.37 0.88
N ARG A 241 6.39 17.82 1.99
CA ARG A 241 7.67 17.09 1.99
C ARG A 241 7.55 15.73 1.32
N LEU A 242 6.42 15.05 1.48
CA LEU A 242 6.13 13.78 0.80
C LEU A 242 5.97 13.99 -0.71
N ASP A 243 5.36 15.10 -1.13
CA ASP A 243 5.29 15.52 -2.53
C ASP A 243 6.69 15.74 -3.13
N ASP A 244 7.61 16.35 -2.37
CA ASP A 244 9.02 16.51 -2.80
C ASP A 244 9.70 15.15 -2.99
N ILE A 245 9.52 14.22 -2.03
CA ILE A 245 10.05 12.86 -2.10
C ILE A 245 9.45 12.11 -3.29
N SER A 246 8.14 12.21 -3.49
CA SER A 246 7.42 11.59 -4.60
C SER A 246 7.96 12.06 -5.95
N GLN A 247 8.09 13.38 -6.15
CA GLN A 247 8.64 13.95 -7.37
C GLN A 247 10.08 13.48 -7.62
N SER A 248 10.93 13.46 -6.59
CA SER A 248 12.30 12.99 -6.70
C SER A 248 12.38 11.50 -7.06
N TYR A 249 11.55 10.66 -6.42
CA TYR A 249 11.45 9.23 -6.69
C TYR A 249 11.00 8.96 -8.14
N PHE A 250 9.91 9.60 -8.57
CA PHE A 250 9.36 9.37 -9.90
C PHE A 250 10.22 9.97 -11.02
N ALA A 251 10.92 11.08 -10.77
CA ALA A 251 11.94 11.57 -11.69
C ALA A 251 13.16 10.63 -11.77
N ASP A 252 13.50 9.93 -10.68
CA ASP A 252 14.58 8.95 -10.70
C ASP A 252 14.21 7.70 -11.51
N ILE A 253 12.97 7.19 -11.39
CA ILE A 253 12.56 5.99 -12.12
C ILE A 253 12.11 6.27 -13.56
N HIS A 254 11.32 7.32 -13.81
CA HIS A 254 10.77 7.63 -15.13
C HIS A 254 11.63 8.57 -15.98
N GLY A 255 12.66 9.16 -15.37
CA GLY A 255 13.46 10.22 -15.99
C GLY A 255 12.91 11.62 -15.69
N PRO A 256 13.77 12.65 -15.64
CA PRO A 256 13.35 14.00 -15.25
C PRO A 256 12.40 14.64 -16.26
N ASP A 257 12.45 14.23 -17.53
CA ASP A 257 11.62 14.77 -18.61
C ASP A 257 10.22 14.15 -18.66
N ALA A 258 9.94 13.13 -17.83
CA ALA A 258 8.64 12.47 -17.76
C ALA A 258 7.60 13.28 -16.95
N THR A 259 7.44 14.56 -17.29
CA THR A 259 6.63 15.54 -16.54
C THR A 259 5.20 15.08 -16.28
N ALA A 260 4.53 14.48 -17.27
CA ALA A 260 3.19 13.95 -17.11
C ALA A 260 3.13 12.81 -16.08
N ALA A 261 4.02 11.81 -16.19
CA ALA A 261 4.07 10.69 -15.26
C ALA A 261 4.39 11.12 -13.83
N ILE A 262 5.28 12.11 -13.66
CA ILE A 262 5.62 12.69 -12.35
C ILE A 262 4.41 13.46 -11.78
N THR A 263 3.70 14.21 -12.61
CA THR A 263 2.54 15.02 -12.19
C THR A 263 1.38 14.15 -11.73
N GLU A 264 1.10 13.04 -12.43
CA GLU A 264 0.07 12.05 -12.06
C GLU A 264 0.30 11.39 -10.68
N ARG A 265 1.48 11.58 -10.08
CA ARG A 265 1.92 10.91 -8.84
C ARG A 265 2.26 11.89 -7.71
N ARG A 266 1.89 13.15 -7.89
CA ARG A 266 2.04 14.16 -6.83
C ARG A 266 1.15 13.84 -5.66
N VAL A 267 1.55 14.34 -4.49
CA VAL A 267 0.76 14.25 -3.27
C VAL A 267 -0.05 15.54 -3.16
N SER A 268 -1.36 15.43 -2.97
CA SER A 268 -2.23 16.57 -2.69
C SER A 268 -1.82 17.19 -1.36
N VAL A 269 -1.53 18.50 -1.36
CA VAL A 269 -1.04 19.24 -0.18
C VAL A 269 -2.06 20.22 0.38
N ASP A 270 -3.16 20.43 -0.35
CA ASP A 270 -4.17 21.46 -0.05
C ASP A 270 -5.19 20.93 0.97
N VAL A 271 -4.75 20.83 2.22
CA VAL A 271 -5.58 20.36 3.34
C VAL A 271 -6.10 21.54 4.16
N PRO A 272 -7.30 21.45 4.77
CA PRO A 272 -7.86 22.55 5.55
C PRO A 272 -6.95 22.96 6.70
N ASP A 273 -6.70 24.26 6.88
CA ASP A 273 -5.84 24.78 7.97
C ASP A 273 -6.32 24.34 9.36
N ARG A 274 -7.63 24.15 9.52
CA ARG A 274 -8.26 23.74 10.77
C ARG A 274 -8.08 22.26 11.12
N LEU A 275 -7.60 21.42 10.19
CA LEU A 275 -7.43 19.99 10.39
C LEU A 275 -6.49 19.70 11.56
N ARG A 276 -6.94 18.85 12.49
CA ARG A 276 -6.19 18.39 13.66
C ARG A 276 -5.96 16.89 13.61
N PHE A 277 -4.90 16.44 14.27
CA PHE A 277 -4.66 15.02 14.48
C PHE A 277 -5.15 14.60 15.85
N PHE A 278 -5.80 13.43 15.90
CA PHE A 278 -6.17 12.80 17.14
C PHE A 278 -5.70 11.35 17.13
N THR A 279 -4.94 10.95 18.17
CA THR A 279 -4.43 9.59 18.31
C THR A 279 -5.28 8.79 19.30
N VAL A 280 -5.59 7.55 18.90
CA VAL A 280 -6.24 6.53 19.74
C VAL A 280 -5.23 5.50 20.30
N TYR A 281 -3.93 5.69 20.06
CA TYR A 281 -2.88 4.73 20.41
C TYR A 281 -2.83 4.37 21.89
N ALA A 282 -2.98 5.34 22.79
CA ALA A 282 -2.88 5.11 24.24
C ALA A 282 -4.02 4.23 24.81
N GLU A 283 -5.02 3.93 23.98
CA GLU A 283 -6.22 3.19 24.30
C GLU A 283 -6.45 2.00 23.35
N THR A 284 -5.41 1.60 22.60
CA THR A 284 -5.45 0.47 21.65
C THR A 284 -4.21 -0.40 21.83
N ASP A 285 -3.90 -0.82 23.06
CA ASP A 285 -2.76 -1.73 23.29
C ASP A 285 -2.99 -3.04 22.51
N TYR A 286 -2.32 -3.17 21.36
CA TYR A 286 -2.54 -4.18 20.32
C TYR A 286 -2.03 -5.55 20.77
N ALA A 287 -2.61 -6.11 21.84
CA ALA A 287 -2.37 -7.50 22.22
C ALA A 287 -3.13 -8.40 21.23
N ALA A 288 -2.45 -8.80 20.16
CA ALA A 288 -3.02 -9.43 18.97
C ALA A 288 -3.90 -10.68 19.21
N GLY A 289 -3.83 -11.31 20.39
CA GLY A 289 -4.68 -12.45 20.76
C GLY A 289 -6.07 -12.09 21.31
N GLY A 290 -6.29 -10.84 21.77
CA GLY A 290 -7.54 -10.45 22.46
C GLY A 290 -8.70 -10.07 21.54
N HIS A 291 -8.47 -9.98 20.23
CA HIS A 291 -9.37 -9.26 19.32
C HIS A 291 -9.99 -10.14 18.21
N PHE A 292 -9.73 -11.45 18.21
CA PHE A 292 -10.20 -12.36 17.16
C PHE A 292 -11.73 -12.42 17.04
N GLU A 293 -12.44 -12.38 18.19
CA GLU A 293 -13.92 -12.34 18.23
C GLU A 293 -14.47 -11.04 17.60
N LEU A 294 -13.80 -9.91 17.82
CA LEU A 294 -14.16 -8.65 17.19
C LEU A 294 -13.93 -8.72 15.67
N LEU A 295 -12.77 -9.20 15.24
CA LEU A 295 -12.35 -9.21 13.84
C LEU A 295 -13.11 -10.24 12.99
N THR A 296 -13.11 -11.49 13.39
CA THR A 296 -13.68 -12.57 12.58
C THR A 296 -15.13 -12.86 12.94
N GLY A 297 -15.51 -12.69 14.21
CA GLY A 297 -16.87 -12.91 14.69
C GLY A 297 -17.79 -11.75 14.33
N PHE A 298 -17.57 -10.58 14.93
CA PHE A 298 -18.46 -9.43 14.76
C PHE A 298 -18.28 -8.72 13.42
N LEU A 299 -17.04 -8.40 13.04
CA LEU A 299 -16.74 -7.70 11.78
C LEU A 299 -16.81 -8.63 10.56
N GLY A 300 -16.76 -9.95 10.76
CA GLY A 300 -16.85 -10.92 9.65
C GLY A 300 -15.64 -10.91 8.73
N PHE A 301 -14.47 -10.48 9.20
CA PHE A 301 -13.24 -10.47 8.43
C PHE A 301 -12.86 -11.88 7.99
N GLN A 302 -12.52 -12.04 6.71
CA GLN A 302 -12.10 -13.30 6.11
C GLN A 302 -10.65 -13.19 5.61
N PHE A 303 -9.85 -14.20 5.90
CA PHE A 303 -8.48 -14.30 5.41
C PHE A 303 -8.49 -14.94 4.02
N ASP A 304 -7.89 -14.27 3.03
CA ASP A 304 -7.85 -14.73 1.64
C ASP A 304 -6.47 -15.31 1.23
N ASP A 305 -6.50 -16.18 0.23
CA ASP A 305 -5.36 -16.99 -0.27
C ASP A 305 -4.27 -16.20 -1.00
N LEU A 306 -4.61 -15.06 -1.59
CA LEU A 306 -3.65 -14.16 -2.23
C LEU A 306 -3.31 -12.96 -1.33
N ALA A 307 -4.25 -12.59 -0.46
CA ALA A 307 -4.21 -11.33 0.28
C ALA A 307 -3.68 -11.41 1.71
N PHE A 308 -3.46 -12.62 2.26
CA PHE A 308 -3.29 -12.91 3.71
C PHE A 308 -2.93 -11.70 4.58
N SER A 309 -3.99 -11.06 5.08
CA SER A 309 -4.02 -9.91 5.97
C SER A 309 -3.10 -8.76 5.61
N PHE A 310 -3.59 -7.93 4.68
CA PHE A 310 -3.21 -6.54 4.60
C PHE A 310 -3.29 -5.91 6.00
N THR A 311 -2.21 -5.26 6.45
CA THR A 311 -2.15 -4.52 7.72
C THR A 311 -1.90 -3.05 7.37
N GLU A 312 -3.00 -2.30 7.34
CA GLU A 312 -3.11 -0.83 7.25
C GLU A 312 -2.73 -0.16 5.92
N SER A 313 -1.84 -0.72 5.09
CA SER A 313 -1.34 -0.07 3.87
C SER A 313 -0.68 -1.04 2.85
N ASP A 314 -0.99 -2.34 2.95
CA ASP A 314 -0.18 -3.42 2.38
C ASP A 314 -0.37 -3.64 0.87
N CYS A 315 -0.16 -2.63 0.04
CA CYS A 315 0.04 -2.79 -1.40
C CYS A 315 0.98 -3.92 -1.90
N ALA A 316 1.72 -4.57 -0.99
CA ALA A 316 2.45 -5.80 -1.19
C ALA A 316 1.47 -6.98 -1.37
N ASN A 317 1.54 -7.70 -2.49
CA ASN A 317 1.02 -9.07 -2.53
C ASN A 317 2.20 -10.02 -2.18
N PRO A 318 2.23 -10.65 -0.98
CA PRO A 318 3.31 -11.56 -0.60
C PRO A 318 3.48 -12.74 -1.55
N ALA A 319 2.39 -13.21 -2.17
CA ALA A 319 2.45 -14.28 -3.17
C ALA A 319 3.20 -13.84 -4.44
N LEU A 320 3.05 -12.59 -4.89
CA LEU A 320 3.84 -12.06 -6.01
C LEU A 320 5.33 -11.91 -5.66
N MET A 321 5.65 -11.52 -4.43
CA MET A 321 7.05 -11.45 -3.98
C MET A 321 7.69 -12.83 -3.90
N ALA A 322 6.96 -13.81 -3.36
CA ALA A 322 7.38 -15.20 -3.31
C ALA A 322 7.56 -15.78 -4.72
N HIS A 323 6.64 -15.45 -5.64
CA HIS A 323 6.72 -15.83 -7.05
C HIS A 323 7.94 -15.21 -7.76
N LEU A 324 8.22 -13.91 -7.57
CA LEU A 324 9.42 -13.27 -8.08
C LEU A 324 10.70 -13.94 -7.55
N ARG A 325 10.73 -14.33 -6.27
CA ARG A 325 11.87 -15.07 -5.70
C ARG A 325 12.03 -16.44 -6.35
N GLY A 326 10.94 -17.16 -6.56
CA GLY A 326 10.92 -18.43 -7.30
C GLY A 326 11.45 -18.29 -8.73
N LEU A 327 10.96 -17.31 -9.49
CA LEU A 327 11.42 -17.02 -10.86
C LEU A 327 12.90 -16.63 -10.89
N LYS A 328 13.36 -15.83 -9.93
CA LYS A 328 14.78 -15.45 -9.81
C LYS A 328 15.66 -16.68 -9.54
N ALA A 329 15.23 -17.57 -8.63
CA ALA A 329 15.94 -18.81 -8.36
C ALA A 329 16.00 -19.72 -9.62
N GLU A 330 14.88 -19.89 -10.30
CA GLU A 330 14.77 -20.73 -11.50
C GLU A 330 15.59 -20.17 -12.68
N ARG A 331 15.31 -18.93 -13.07
CA ARG A 331 15.82 -18.35 -14.31
C ARG A 331 17.21 -17.76 -14.12
N LEU A 332 17.40 -16.91 -13.12
CA LEU A 332 18.69 -16.23 -12.90
C LEU A 332 19.71 -17.12 -12.17
N PHE A 333 19.31 -17.84 -11.13
CA PHE A 333 20.24 -18.67 -10.34
C PHE A 333 20.31 -20.12 -10.81
N GLN A 334 19.50 -20.53 -11.80
CA GLN A 334 19.53 -21.90 -12.36
C GLN A 334 19.34 -22.98 -11.28
N ARG A 335 18.54 -22.65 -10.26
CA ARG A 335 18.06 -23.53 -9.19
C ARG A 335 16.61 -23.93 -9.48
N SER A 336 15.95 -24.64 -8.58
CA SER A 336 14.52 -24.89 -8.75
C SER A 336 13.69 -23.67 -8.32
N TYR A 337 12.51 -23.50 -8.94
CA TYR A 337 11.52 -22.51 -8.51
C TYR A 337 11.12 -22.74 -7.03
N ASP A 338 10.92 -24.00 -6.66
CA ASP A 338 10.52 -24.46 -5.33
C ASP A 338 11.50 -24.02 -4.24
N GLU A 339 12.81 -24.14 -4.49
CA GLU A 339 13.83 -23.64 -3.58
C GLU A 339 13.69 -22.13 -3.34
N GLY A 340 13.49 -21.33 -4.39
CA GLY A 340 13.32 -19.89 -4.25
C GLY A 340 12.01 -19.52 -3.54
N LEU A 341 10.94 -20.26 -3.81
CA LEU A 341 9.66 -20.09 -3.14
C LEU A 341 9.81 -20.36 -1.63
N SER A 342 10.42 -21.49 -1.26
CA SER A 342 10.66 -21.87 0.14
C SER A 342 11.52 -20.84 0.87
N GLU A 343 12.59 -20.33 0.24
CA GLU A 343 13.43 -19.26 0.83
C GLU A 343 12.60 -18.02 1.22
N TYR A 344 11.67 -17.60 0.36
CA TYR A 344 10.82 -16.45 0.67
C TYR A 344 9.80 -16.76 1.76
N VAL A 345 9.18 -17.94 1.72
CA VAL A 345 8.18 -18.37 2.71
C VAL A 345 8.79 -18.45 4.11
N GLU A 346 9.97 -19.07 4.25
CA GLU A 346 10.69 -19.15 5.54
C GLU A 346 11.00 -17.75 6.09
N PHE A 347 11.46 -16.86 5.22
CA PHE A 347 11.71 -15.46 5.58
C PHE A 347 10.43 -14.75 6.05
N ALA A 348 9.32 -14.88 5.31
CA ALA A 348 8.05 -14.26 5.64
C ALA A 348 7.50 -14.78 6.99
N LEU A 349 7.55 -16.10 7.23
CA LEU A 349 7.15 -16.70 8.51
C LEU A 349 8.03 -16.19 9.67
N GLY A 350 9.33 -16.02 9.45
CA GLY A 350 10.23 -15.41 10.42
C GLY A 350 9.85 -13.95 10.74
N LEU A 351 9.47 -13.17 9.73
CA LEU A 351 9.03 -11.79 9.90
C LEU A 351 7.71 -11.70 10.66
N MET A 352 6.74 -12.57 10.37
CA MET A 352 5.46 -12.65 11.09
C MET A 352 5.67 -12.92 12.59
N ARG A 353 6.53 -13.88 12.94
CA ARG A 353 6.86 -14.18 14.34
C ARG A 353 7.55 -13.00 15.03
N LYS A 354 8.46 -12.30 14.34
CA LYS A 354 9.13 -11.11 14.87
C LYS A 354 8.16 -9.94 15.12
N LYS A 355 7.05 -9.89 14.38
CA LYS A 355 5.98 -8.91 14.52
C LYS A 355 4.90 -9.35 15.52
N ASP A 356 5.14 -10.41 16.29
CA ASP A 356 4.18 -10.97 17.26
C ASP A 356 2.79 -11.25 16.67
N ILE A 357 2.75 -11.64 15.38
CA ILE A 357 1.51 -12.07 14.72
C ILE A 357 0.99 -13.35 15.39
N PRO A 358 -0.33 -13.47 15.66
CA PRO A 358 -0.90 -14.65 16.31
C PRO A 358 -0.51 -15.96 15.61
N GLU A 359 -0.13 -16.97 16.38
CA GLU A 359 0.38 -18.25 15.86
C GLU A 359 -0.64 -18.96 14.95
N GLU A 360 -1.93 -18.79 15.21
CA GLU A 360 -3.00 -19.32 14.36
C GLU A 360 -2.93 -18.75 12.92
N LEU A 361 -2.59 -17.47 12.78
CA LEU A 361 -2.38 -16.85 11.47
C LEU A 361 -1.06 -17.30 10.81
N VAL A 362 -0.01 -17.48 11.60
CA VAL A 362 1.27 -18.03 11.11
C VAL A 362 1.05 -19.44 10.54
N GLU A 363 0.24 -20.26 11.21
CA GLU A 363 -0.08 -21.62 10.78
C GLU A 363 -0.96 -21.66 9.52
N ILE A 364 -1.94 -20.76 9.40
CA ILE A 364 -2.73 -20.62 8.16
C ILE A 364 -1.82 -20.26 6.98
N MET A 365 -0.91 -19.30 7.16
CA MET A 365 0.07 -18.93 6.13
C MET A 365 0.99 -20.10 5.78
N ARG A 366 1.49 -20.84 6.77
CA ARG A 366 2.35 -22.02 6.54
C ARG A 366 1.64 -23.09 5.71
N THR A 367 0.43 -23.46 6.13
CA THR A 367 -0.37 -24.53 5.49
C THR A 367 -0.61 -24.26 4.00
N ARG A 368 -0.69 -22.98 3.59
CA ARG A 368 -0.85 -22.59 2.18
C ARG A 368 0.29 -23.06 1.27
N TYR A 369 1.51 -23.04 1.79
CA TYR A 369 2.73 -23.39 1.06
C TYR A 369 3.20 -24.83 1.35
N ASP A 370 2.47 -25.57 2.19
CA ASP A 370 2.79 -26.96 2.51
C ASP A 370 2.25 -27.93 1.44
N GLY A 371 3.00 -29.03 1.24
CA GLY A 371 2.63 -30.15 0.37
C GLY A 371 3.28 -30.12 -1.03
N PRO A 372 3.34 -31.28 -1.71
CA PRO A 372 4.10 -31.43 -2.95
C PRO A 372 3.53 -30.60 -4.12
N ASP A 373 2.24 -30.31 -4.12
CA ASP A 373 1.58 -29.53 -5.20
C ASP A 373 1.55 -28.02 -4.92
N ALA A 374 2.04 -27.57 -3.75
CA ALA A 374 1.97 -26.17 -3.37
C ALA A 374 2.75 -25.23 -4.29
N PRO A 375 3.99 -25.54 -4.73
CA PRO A 375 4.73 -24.66 -5.62
C PRO A 375 4.02 -24.41 -6.95
N VAL A 376 3.48 -25.47 -7.57
CA VAL A 376 2.73 -25.38 -8.84
C VAL A 376 1.44 -24.57 -8.67
N ARG A 377 0.68 -24.83 -7.59
CA ARG A 377 -0.55 -24.09 -7.29
C ARG A 377 -0.27 -22.60 -7.08
N MET A 378 0.73 -22.27 -6.26
CA MET A 378 1.06 -20.89 -5.93
C MET A 378 1.67 -20.14 -7.11
N ARG A 379 2.45 -20.80 -7.96
CA ARG A 379 2.94 -20.24 -9.22
C ARG A 379 1.78 -19.83 -10.12
N ARG A 380 0.85 -20.74 -10.39
CA ARG A 380 -0.32 -20.46 -11.23
C ARG A 380 -1.17 -19.32 -10.67
N ALA A 381 -1.43 -19.32 -9.36
CA ALA A 381 -2.22 -18.28 -8.72
C ALA A 381 -1.55 -16.90 -8.80
N ALA A 382 -0.23 -16.84 -8.63
CA ALA A 382 0.54 -15.60 -8.75
C ALA A 382 0.61 -15.10 -10.21
N GLU A 383 0.80 -15.99 -11.18
CA GLU A 383 0.80 -15.67 -12.62
C GLU A 383 -0.55 -15.13 -13.08
N GLU A 384 -1.65 -15.81 -12.70
CA GLU A 384 -3.00 -15.36 -13.00
C GLU A 384 -3.25 -13.98 -12.39
N TYR A 385 -2.92 -13.79 -11.12
CA TYR A 385 -3.08 -12.52 -10.44
C TYR A 385 -2.25 -11.39 -11.08
N ALA A 386 -0.99 -11.66 -11.45
CA ALA A 386 -0.13 -10.69 -12.12
C ALA A 386 -0.72 -10.25 -13.47
N LEU A 387 -1.25 -11.21 -14.24
CA LEU A 387 -1.84 -10.96 -15.55
C LEU A 387 -3.17 -10.22 -15.44
N THR A 388 -4.09 -10.66 -14.60
CA THR A 388 -5.44 -10.08 -14.52
C THR A 388 -5.43 -8.69 -13.88
N THR A 389 -4.55 -8.48 -12.90
CA THR A 389 -4.54 -7.24 -12.09
C THR A 389 -3.65 -6.17 -12.72
N PHE A 390 -2.51 -6.56 -13.31
CA PHE A 390 -1.51 -5.62 -13.80
C PHE A 390 -1.16 -5.81 -15.28
N GLY A 391 -1.73 -6.81 -15.96
CA GLY A 391 -1.33 -7.20 -17.32
C GLY A 391 0.07 -7.79 -17.40
N LEU A 392 0.67 -8.21 -16.28
CA LEU A 392 2.07 -8.66 -16.23
C LEU A 392 2.13 -10.15 -16.56
N THR A 393 2.91 -10.51 -17.58
CA THR A 393 3.20 -11.89 -17.95
C THR A 393 4.43 -12.37 -17.18
N GLU A 394 4.62 -13.69 -17.09
CA GLU A 394 5.87 -14.26 -16.55
C GLU A 394 7.09 -13.70 -17.29
N GLU A 395 6.98 -13.47 -18.60
CA GLU A 395 8.06 -12.90 -19.42
C GLU A 395 8.54 -11.54 -18.89
N HIS A 396 7.60 -10.62 -18.59
CA HIS A 396 7.92 -9.34 -17.98
C HIS A 396 8.59 -9.51 -16.61
N LEU A 397 8.07 -10.43 -15.77
CA LEU A 397 8.60 -10.69 -14.43
C LEU A 397 10.02 -11.25 -14.49
N VAL A 398 10.27 -12.24 -15.34
CA VAL A 398 11.59 -12.82 -15.59
C VAL A 398 12.54 -11.75 -16.10
N CYS A 399 12.12 -10.92 -17.07
CA CYS A 399 12.93 -9.82 -17.57
C CYS A 399 13.39 -8.88 -16.45
N MET A 400 12.52 -8.53 -15.49
CA MET A 400 12.90 -7.70 -14.34
C MET A 400 13.94 -8.37 -13.42
N THR A 401 13.90 -9.71 -13.24
CA THR A 401 14.87 -10.40 -12.36
C THR A 401 16.31 -10.26 -12.82
N TYR A 402 16.53 -10.15 -14.14
CA TYR A 402 17.85 -9.92 -14.74
C TYR A 402 18.24 -8.43 -14.77
N SER A 403 17.29 -7.51 -14.65
CA SER A 403 17.48 -6.07 -14.91
C SER A 403 18.31 -5.77 -16.18
N PRO A 404 18.03 -6.43 -17.33
CA PRO A 404 18.98 -6.53 -18.43
C PRO A 404 19.25 -5.19 -19.10
N PHE A 405 18.31 -4.27 -19.05
CA PHE A 405 18.41 -2.97 -19.72
C PHE A 405 19.01 -1.88 -18.85
N ALA A 406 19.18 -2.09 -17.55
CA ALA A 406 19.61 -1.05 -16.64
C ALA A 406 21.14 -1.04 -16.47
N GLY A 407 21.70 0.11 -16.10
CA GLY A 407 23.13 0.29 -15.85
C GLY A 407 24.00 0.01 -17.08
N GLN A 408 23.66 0.64 -18.21
CA GLN A 408 24.32 0.42 -19.51
C GLN A 408 24.26 -1.04 -20.00
N GLY A 409 23.20 -1.77 -19.62
CA GLY A 409 22.97 -3.14 -20.07
C GLY A 409 23.86 -4.18 -19.38
N ALA A 410 24.26 -3.95 -18.12
CA ALA A 410 25.18 -4.83 -17.40
C ALA A 410 24.68 -6.30 -17.32
N GLY A 411 23.37 -6.51 -17.24
CA GLY A 411 22.74 -7.84 -17.26
C GLY A 411 22.31 -8.35 -18.64
N LEU A 412 22.50 -7.55 -19.70
CA LEU A 412 21.90 -7.80 -21.02
C LEU A 412 22.42 -9.10 -21.65
N GLN A 413 23.74 -9.29 -21.72
CA GLN A 413 24.33 -10.47 -22.35
C GLN A 413 23.85 -11.77 -21.70
N GLN A 414 23.89 -11.83 -20.37
CA GLN A 414 23.44 -13.01 -19.61
C GLN A 414 21.96 -13.32 -19.85
N PHE A 415 21.12 -12.29 -19.90
CA PHE A 415 19.69 -12.43 -20.18
C PHE A 415 19.44 -12.96 -21.58
N LEU A 416 20.08 -12.37 -22.60
CA LEU A 416 19.90 -12.79 -23.99
C LEU A 416 20.41 -14.22 -24.21
N ASP A 417 21.57 -14.59 -23.67
CA ASP A 417 22.12 -15.94 -23.85
C ASP A 417 21.22 -17.04 -23.27
N ARG A 418 20.45 -16.71 -22.22
CA ARG A 418 19.61 -17.68 -21.51
C ARG A 418 18.18 -17.70 -22.01
N GLU A 419 17.57 -16.53 -22.12
CA GLU A 419 16.13 -16.41 -22.38
C GLU A 419 15.84 -16.16 -23.87
N TYR A 420 16.74 -15.47 -24.60
CA TYR A 420 16.55 -15.11 -26.02
C TYR A 420 17.79 -15.33 -26.88
N PRO A 421 18.30 -16.57 -27.07
CA PRO A 421 19.56 -16.82 -27.77
C PRO A 421 19.58 -16.26 -29.20
N ALA A 422 18.43 -16.20 -29.86
CA ALA A 422 18.28 -15.63 -31.20
C ALA A 422 18.52 -14.11 -31.24
N LEU A 423 18.33 -13.39 -30.12
CA LEU A 423 18.61 -11.96 -29.99
C LEU A 423 20.04 -11.69 -29.48
N SER A 424 20.72 -12.67 -28.88
CA SER A 424 22.10 -12.51 -28.40
C SER A 424 23.06 -12.09 -29.53
N VAL A 425 22.86 -12.59 -30.75
CA VAL A 425 23.64 -12.19 -31.93
C VAL A 425 23.48 -10.70 -32.30
N ARG A 426 22.42 -10.06 -31.80
CA ARG A 426 22.08 -8.64 -32.04
C ARG A 426 22.43 -7.73 -30.86
N ILE A 427 23.22 -8.18 -29.88
CA ILE A 427 23.49 -7.41 -28.66
C ILE A 427 24.06 -6.00 -28.93
N SER A 428 24.93 -5.85 -29.93
CA SER A 428 25.49 -4.54 -30.33
C SER A 428 24.42 -3.59 -30.87
N ASP A 429 23.45 -4.12 -31.62
CA ASP A 429 22.32 -3.35 -32.14
C ASP A 429 21.42 -2.91 -30.98
N ILE A 430 21.17 -3.81 -30.02
CA ILE A 430 20.38 -3.52 -28.81
C ILE A 430 21.05 -2.41 -27.98
N HIS A 431 22.36 -2.48 -27.74
CA HIS A 431 23.08 -1.41 -27.05
C HIS A 431 22.98 -0.07 -27.80
N SER A 432 23.10 -0.09 -29.12
CA SER A 432 22.99 1.13 -29.95
C SER A 432 21.58 1.73 -29.90
N LEU A 433 20.55 0.88 -29.89
CA LEU A 433 19.14 1.27 -29.75
C LEU A 433 18.85 1.90 -28.38
N LEU A 434 19.37 1.30 -27.31
CA LEU A 434 19.20 1.77 -25.93
C LEU A 434 20.05 3.01 -25.60
N ALA A 435 21.14 3.25 -26.33
CA ALA A 435 21.95 4.46 -26.21
C ALA A 435 21.31 5.67 -26.92
N GLY A 436 20.31 5.47 -27.79
CA GLY A 436 19.45 6.53 -28.33
C GLY A 436 19.57 6.94 -29.80
N PRO A 437 20.66 6.71 -30.57
CA PRO A 437 20.72 7.18 -31.96
C PRO A 437 20.21 6.18 -33.02
N ALA A 438 19.98 4.91 -32.66
CA ALA A 438 19.53 3.90 -33.62
C ALA A 438 18.00 3.74 -33.59
N GLU A 439 17.41 3.48 -34.76
CA GLU A 439 15.99 3.12 -34.92
C GLU A 439 15.93 1.73 -35.56
N ASP A 440 15.26 0.80 -34.88
CA ASP A 440 14.93 -0.52 -35.41
C ASP A 440 13.54 -0.92 -34.89
N PRO A 441 12.46 -0.63 -35.64
CA PRO A 441 11.10 -0.86 -35.18
C PRO A 441 10.81 -2.33 -34.84
N THR A 442 11.51 -3.28 -35.48
CA THR A 442 11.32 -4.70 -35.22
C THR A 442 11.94 -5.08 -33.87
N LEU A 443 13.15 -4.59 -33.62
CA LEU A 443 13.84 -4.80 -32.35
C LEU A 443 13.15 -4.06 -31.21
N GLU A 444 12.67 -2.83 -31.45
CA GLU A 444 11.89 -2.05 -30.48
C GLU A 444 10.63 -2.81 -30.04
N ALA A 445 9.84 -3.31 -31.01
CA ALA A 445 8.63 -4.07 -30.71
C ALA A 445 8.93 -5.36 -29.92
N GLU A 446 10.03 -6.05 -30.24
CA GLU A 446 10.41 -7.27 -29.53
C GLU A 446 10.87 -6.98 -28.09
N LEU A 447 11.68 -5.94 -27.87
CA LEU A 447 12.10 -5.54 -26.52
C LEU A 447 10.92 -5.02 -25.70
N GLU A 448 9.98 -4.30 -26.31
CA GLU A 448 8.75 -3.86 -25.65
C GLU A 448 7.87 -5.03 -25.25
N ARG A 449 7.72 -6.04 -26.12
CA ARG A 449 6.98 -7.28 -25.81
C ARG A 449 7.60 -8.02 -24.62
N ILE A 450 8.92 -8.15 -24.58
CA ILE A 450 9.66 -8.89 -23.53
C ILE A 450 9.66 -8.14 -22.20
N SER A 451 9.81 -6.82 -22.22
CA SER A 451 9.96 -5.99 -21.01
C SER A 451 8.65 -5.40 -20.50
N GLY A 452 7.65 -5.26 -21.37
CA GLY A 452 6.45 -4.48 -21.12
C GLY A 452 6.67 -2.96 -21.11
N LEU A 453 7.85 -2.49 -21.53
CA LEU A 453 8.28 -1.10 -21.49
C LEU A 453 8.58 -0.55 -22.89
N THR A 454 8.22 0.70 -23.13
CA THR A 454 8.49 1.37 -24.41
C THR A 454 10.00 1.61 -24.61
N PRO A 455 10.47 1.83 -25.86
CA PRO A 455 11.87 2.17 -26.12
C PRO A 455 12.38 3.38 -25.33
N SER A 456 11.54 4.40 -25.13
CA SER A 456 11.89 5.57 -24.32
C SER A 456 12.12 5.22 -22.84
N GLN A 457 11.30 4.34 -22.27
CA GLN A 457 11.45 3.85 -20.89
C GLN A 457 12.70 2.97 -20.73
N LEU A 458 12.97 2.10 -21.71
CA LEU A 458 14.19 1.29 -21.74
C LEU A 458 15.46 2.14 -21.81
N ARG A 459 15.46 3.23 -22.60
CA ARG A 459 16.58 4.20 -22.65
C ARG A 459 16.81 4.88 -21.31
N VAL A 460 15.74 5.22 -20.56
CA VAL A 460 15.86 5.76 -19.20
C VAL A 460 16.57 4.76 -18.29
N LEU A 461 16.12 3.48 -18.29
CA LEU A 461 16.77 2.42 -17.53
C LEU A 461 18.24 2.27 -17.92
N TYR A 462 18.55 2.26 -19.21
CA TYR A 462 19.91 2.12 -19.73
C TYR A 462 20.86 3.20 -19.22
N SER A 463 20.40 4.44 -19.17
CA SER A 463 21.19 5.58 -18.67
C SER A 463 21.45 5.56 -17.16
N ARG A 464 20.68 4.78 -16.38
CA ARG A 464 20.69 4.80 -14.90
C ARG A 464 21.23 3.50 -14.33
N SER A 465 21.99 3.55 -13.25
CA SER A 465 22.47 2.33 -12.61
C SER A 465 21.34 1.60 -11.84
N VAL A 466 21.48 0.28 -11.74
CA VAL A 466 20.59 -0.57 -10.91
C VAL A 466 20.89 -0.35 -9.42
N GLN A 467 22.17 -0.18 -9.08
CA GLN A 467 22.66 0.16 -7.74
C GLN A 467 23.92 1.03 -7.90
N SER A 468 24.14 2.01 -7.03
CA SER A 468 25.35 2.86 -7.08
C SER A 468 26.51 2.15 -6.39
N THR A 469 27.50 1.71 -7.16
CA THR A 469 28.81 1.29 -6.65
C THR A 469 29.80 2.47 -6.54
N GLY A 470 29.34 3.71 -6.69
CA GLY A 470 30.22 4.88 -6.64
C GLY A 470 29.50 6.21 -6.38
N GLY A 471 29.69 6.76 -5.17
CA GLY A 471 29.69 8.20 -4.94
C GLY A 471 28.36 8.94 -5.08
N GLY A 472 27.29 8.41 -4.48
CA GLY A 472 25.99 9.07 -4.33
C GLY A 472 24.92 8.01 -4.12
N THR A 473 24.17 8.06 -3.02
CA THR A 473 23.12 7.06 -2.76
C THR A 473 21.92 7.37 -3.66
N PRO A 474 21.53 6.46 -4.58
CA PRO A 474 20.33 6.59 -5.39
C PRO A 474 19.10 6.93 -4.55
N VAL A 475 18.15 7.66 -5.11
CA VAL A 475 16.90 8.04 -4.41
C VAL A 475 16.18 6.82 -3.85
N ILE A 476 16.12 5.74 -4.64
CA ILE A 476 15.55 4.46 -4.22
C ILE A 476 16.30 3.87 -3.03
N ASP A 477 17.63 3.87 -3.04
CA ASP A 477 18.45 3.37 -1.95
C ASP A 477 18.31 4.23 -0.67
N LEU A 478 18.12 5.54 -0.81
CA LEU A 478 17.84 6.45 0.31
C LEU A 478 16.47 6.19 0.95
N ILE A 479 15.44 5.92 0.13
CA ILE A 479 14.11 5.53 0.61
C ILE A 479 14.20 4.16 1.31
N LEU A 480 15.00 3.25 0.78
CA LEU A 480 15.14 1.88 1.28
C LEU A 480 16.11 1.75 2.47
N ALA A 481 16.99 2.71 2.74
CA ALA A 481 18.03 2.63 3.78
C ALA A 481 17.50 2.59 5.22
N GLY A 482 16.22 2.86 5.45
CA GLY A 482 15.56 2.81 6.76
C GLY A 482 14.54 1.69 6.92
N ASP A 483 14.46 0.75 5.97
CA ASP A 483 13.42 -0.26 5.95
C ASP A 483 13.66 -1.37 7.02
N PRO A 484 12.76 -1.52 8.02
CA PRO A 484 12.90 -2.51 9.11
C PRO A 484 12.48 -3.94 8.73
N HIS A 485 11.93 -4.19 7.53
CA HIS A 485 11.46 -5.51 7.09
C HIS A 485 12.38 -6.14 6.04
N LYS A 486 13.69 -5.97 6.25
CA LYS A 486 14.75 -6.63 5.50
C LYS A 486 15.40 -7.71 6.35
N ALA A 487 15.77 -8.81 5.72
CA ALA A 487 16.67 -9.79 6.32
C ALA A 487 17.76 -10.18 5.34
N VAL A 488 18.91 -10.56 5.89
CA VAL A 488 19.96 -11.22 5.13
C VAL A 488 19.70 -12.72 5.22
N ILE A 489 19.48 -13.35 4.07
CA ILE A 489 19.34 -14.81 3.98
C ILE A 489 20.60 -15.42 3.40
N GLU A 490 20.90 -16.64 3.82
CA GLU A 490 21.89 -17.48 3.14
C GLU A 490 21.23 -18.12 1.91
N THR A 491 21.88 -18.05 0.75
CA THR A 491 21.35 -18.55 -0.52
C THR A 491 22.49 -18.97 -1.46
N ARG A 492 22.16 -19.47 -2.66
CA ARG A 492 23.13 -19.76 -3.73
C ARG A 492 22.70 -19.11 -5.03
N HIS A 493 23.64 -18.44 -5.69
CA HIS A 493 23.43 -17.78 -7.00
C HIS A 493 23.75 -18.68 -8.20
N SER A 494 23.98 -19.96 -7.95
CA SER A 494 24.04 -21.03 -8.97
C SER A 494 23.67 -22.36 -8.32
N LYS A 495 23.29 -23.36 -9.14
CA LYS A 495 22.93 -24.71 -8.68
C LYS A 495 23.96 -25.31 -7.71
N ASP A 496 25.24 -25.25 -8.09
CA ASP A 496 26.36 -25.88 -7.37
C ASP A 496 27.37 -24.85 -6.81
N GLY A 497 26.97 -23.58 -6.72
CA GLY A 497 27.84 -22.49 -6.25
C GLY A 497 28.01 -22.45 -4.73
N PRO A 498 28.96 -21.63 -4.23
CA PRO A 498 29.10 -21.41 -2.80
C PRO A 498 27.85 -20.73 -2.23
N ASN A 499 27.58 -20.98 -0.95
CA ASN A 499 26.63 -20.18 -0.21
C ASN A 499 27.09 -18.71 -0.21
N THR A 500 26.14 -17.82 -0.42
CA THR A 500 26.29 -16.37 -0.41
C THR A 500 25.18 -15.76 0.43
N PHE A 501 25.33 -14.49 0.78
CA PHE A 501 24.34 -13.76 1.54
C PHE A 501 23.66 -12.74 0.65
N GLU A 502 22.33 -12.82 0.57
CA GLU A 502 21.53 -11.84 -0.16
C GLU A 502 20.57 -11.18 0.81
N GLN A 503 20.46 -9.86 0.70
CA GLN A 503 19.43 -9.14 1.43
C GLN A 503 18.13 -9.22 0.65
N ILE A 504 17.10 -9.77 1.28
CA ILE A 504 15.75 -9.78 0.73
C ILE A 504 14.85 -8.91 1.58
N SER A 505 13.82 -8.38 0.94
CA SER A 505 12.80 -7.56 1.58
C SER A 505 11.42 -8.21 1.40
N GLY A 506 10.57 -8.05 2.42
CA GLY A 506 9.19 -8.51 2.39
C GLY A 506 8.33 -7.70 3.34
N ARG A 507 7.12 -8.18 3.61
CA ARG A 507 6.18 -7.51 4.50
C ARG A 507 5.48 -8.50 5.39
#